data_AF-A0A9P5M674-F1
#
_entry.id   AF-A0A9P5M674-F1
#
_cell.length_a   1.000
_cell.length_b   1.000
_cell.length_c   1.000
_cell.angle_alpha   90.00
_cell.angle_beta   90.00
_cell.angle_gamma   90.00
#
_symmetry.space_group_name_H-M   'P 1'
#
loop_
_entity.id
_entity.type
_entity.pdbx_description
1 polymer ?
#
loop_
_entity_poly.entity_id
_entity_poly.type
_entity_poly.pdbx_seq_one_letter_code
_entity_poly.pdbx_strand_id
1 'polypeptide(L)'
;MSTSIKSPNRDILLTPSSDLIGNGKIAKPHNLPHPVIFLSGTTNYNKDESRWQEVLTDRLLARSRSTSTDNKNATNELSSFAPVTIIDPFNPAWDSTWREDPSDDRFVTQVNFELEGLELADIVVVGLIGADVRAGKIGAGGTALVELGTALKKKGQKVIVCVEKGFWKEGYVKVLCERFGVQCLDSWSMVETIVGEGVDSWESELSQMTGLV
;
A
#
# COMPACT_ATOMS: atom_id res chain seq x y z
N MET A 1 -18.87 29.06 -13.92
CA MET A 1 -19.42 27.95 -13.11
C MET A 1 -18.36 27.54 -12.12
N SER A 2 -18.62 27.77 -10.83
CA SER A 2 -17.66 27.57 -9.75
C SER A 2 -17.45 26.07 -9.53
N THR A 3 -16.29 25.54 -9.91
CA THR A 3 -15.87 24.19 -9.54
C THR A 3 -15.52 24.20 -8.06
N SER A 4 -16.51 23.85 -7.25
CA SER A 4 -16.35 23.55 -5.84
C SER A 4 -15.29 22.45 -5.70
N ILE A 5 -14.09 22.84 -5.28
CA ILE A 5 -13.06 21.95 -4.77
C ILE A 5 -13.64 21.37 -3.47
N LYS A 6 -14.35 20.25 -3.59
CA LYS A 6 -14.96 19.56 -2.46
C LYS A 6 -13.87 18.84 -1.66
N SER A 7 -13.49 19.49 -0.56
CA SER A 7 -12.91 19.02 0.71
C SER A 7 -11.64 18.14 0.66
N PRO A 8 -10.50 18.58 1.25
CA PRO A 8 -9.29 17.77 1.44
C PRO A 8 -9.42 16.60 2.45
N ASN A 9 -10.56 16.45 3.13
CA ASN A 9 -10.72 15.52 4.26
C ASN A 9 -11.50 14.24 3.89
N ARG A 10 -10.97 13.39 3.01
CA ARG A 10 -11.53 12.03 2.83
C ARG A 10 -10.45 11.06 2.41
N ASP A 11 -10.63 9.81 2.79
CA ASP A 11 -9.79 8.73 2.31
C ASP A 11 -9.83 8.64 0.78
N ILE A 12 -8.69 8.32 0.18
CA ILE A 12 -8.54 8.14 -1.27
C ILE A 12 -8.06 6.72 -1.54
N LEU A 13 -8.73 6.02 -2.46
CA LEU A 13 -8.25 4.78 -3.05
C LEU A 13 -7.85 5.04 -4.50
N LEU A 14 -6.57 4.83 -4.81
CA LEU A 14 -6.00 4.91 -6.15
C LEU A 14 -5.74 3.50 -6.66
N THR A 15 -6.38 3.17 -7.77
CA THR A 15 -6.14 1.97 -8.57
C THR A 15 -5.70 2.42 -9.97
N PRO A 16 -5.14 1.53 -10.81
CA PRO A 16 -4.79 1.88 -12.19
C PRO A 16 -5.96 2.42 -13.02
N SER A 17 -7.21 2.15 -12.60
CA SER A 17 -8.43 2.61 -13.27
C SER A 17 -9.04 3.88 -12.65
N SER A 18 -8.42 4.48 -11.64
CA SER A 18 -8.96 5.68 -10.98
C SER A 18 -8.92 6.91 -11.90
N ASP A 19 -9.95 7.75 -11.88
CA ASP A 19 -10.05 8.99 -12.68
C ASP A 19 -8.95 10.03 -12.38
N LEU A 20 -8.23 9.85 -11.27
CA LEU A 20 -7.09 10.66 -10.88
C LEU A 20 -5.79 10.21 -11.57
N ILE A 21 -5.82 9.15 -12.40
CA ILE A 21 -4.66 8.61 -13.11
C ILE A 21 -4.74 9.00 -14.59
N GLY A 22 -3.70 9.65 -15.09
CA GLY A 22 -3.56 9.99 -16.51
C GLY A 22 -2.19 9.55 -17.03
N ASN A 23 -2.18 8.68 -18.04
CA ASN A 23 -0.95 8.11 -18.63
C ASN A 23 0.02 7.53 -17.57
N GLY A 24 -0.53 6.84 -16.57
CA GLY A 24 0.24 6.19 -15.52
C GLY A 24 0.74 7.14 -14.44
N LYS A 25 0.28 8.41 -14.45
CA LYS A 25 0.65 9.41 -13.45
C LYS A 25 -0.51 9.85 -12.59
N ILE A 26 -0.23 10.11 -11.31
CA ILE A 26 -1.23 10.57 -10.35
C ILE A 26 -1.39 12.09 -10.50
N ALA A 27 -2.63 12.54 -10.70
CA ALA A 27 -2.93 13.95 -10.86
C ALA A 27 -2.80 14.69 -9.52
N LYS A 28 -1.96 15.75 -9.53
CA LYS A 28 -1.72 16.63 -8.35
C LYS A 28 -1.33 15.84 -7.09
N PRO A 29 -0.23 15.06 -7.12
CA PRO A 29 0.11 14.13 -6.04
C PRO A 29 0.41 14.83 -4.70
N HIS A 30 0.82 16.10 -4.73
CA HIS A 30 1.03 16.94 -3.54
C HIS A 30 -0.26 17.27 -2.76
N ASN A 31 -1.45 16.96 -3.30
CA ASN A 31 -2.73 17.16 -2.62
C ASN A 31 -3.30 15.87 -2.04
N LEU A 32 -2.58 14.75 -2.13
CA LEU A 32 -3.02 13.50 -1.54
C LEU A 32 -3.00 13.60 0.00
N PRO A 33 -4.04 13.11 0.69
CA PRO A 33 -3.99 12.95 2.14
C PRO A 33 -2.88 11.98 2.54
N HIS A 34 -2.16 12.33 3.61
CA HIS A 34 -1.10 11.52 4.18
C HIS A 34 -1.60 10.82 5.46
N PRO A 35 -1.17 9.57 5.73
CA PRO A 35 -0.12 8.87 4.98
C PRO A 35 -0.61 8.33 3.62
N VAL A 36 0.31 8.30 2.66
CA VAL A 36 0.16 7.59 1.39
C VAL A 36 0.73 6.19 1.55
N ILE A 37 -0.11 5.17 1.35
CA ILE A 37 0.24 3.77 1.49
C ILE A 37 0.31 3.13 0.11
N PHE A 38 1.42 2.47 -0.23
CA PHE A 38 1.53 1.66 -1.44
C PHE A 38 1.51 0.16 -1.11
N LEU A 39 0.63 -0.59 -1.78
CA LEU A 39 0.38 -2.01 -1.53
C LEU A 39 1.14 -2.90 -2.52
N SER A 40 2.47 -2.94 -2.38
CA SER A 40 3.37 -3.82 -3.13
C SER A 40 3.13 -5.29 -2.76
N GLY A 41 3.32 -6.22 -3.70
CA GLY A 41 3.30 -7.64 -3.40
C GLY A 41 2.56 -8.50 -4.40
N THR A 42 2.29 -9.73 -4.00
CA THR A 42 1.49 -10.66 -4.79
C THR A 42 0.05 -10.16 -4.87
N THR A 43 -0.51 -10.10 -6.08
CA THR A 43 -1.88 -9.62 -6.30
C THR A 43 -2.94 -10.71 -6.27
N ASN A 44 -2.57 -11.95 -5.88
CA ASN A 44 -3.43 -13.12 -5.74
C ASN A 44 -4.46 -13.28 -6.87
N TYR A 45 -4.01 -13.79 -8.01
CA TYR A 45 -4.87 -14.09 -9.17
C TYR A 45 -5.77 -15.32 -8.97
N ASN A 46 -5.60 -16.06 -7.87
CA ASN A 46 -6.43 -17.23 -7.61
C ASN A 46 -7.81 -16.80 -7.11
N LYS A 47 -8.88 -17.22 -7.82
CA LYS A 47 -10.27 -16.88 -7.51
C LYS A 47 -10.76 -17.47 -6.18
N ASP A 48 -10.02 -18.42 -5.62
CA ASP A 48 -10.41 -19.14 -4.40
C ASP A 48 -10.03 -18.38 -3.12
N GLU A 49 -9.28 -17.27 -3.22
CA GLU A 49 -8.91 -16.43 -2.07
C GLU A 49 -9.12 -14.95 -2.35
N SER A 50 -9.60 -14.21 -1.36
CA SER A 50 -9.65 -12.75 -1.43
C SER A 50 -8.25 -12.16 -1.56
N ARG A 51 -8.14 -11.05 -2.29
CA ARG A 51 -6.92 -10.26 -2.35
C ARG A 51 -6.63 -9.63 -1.00
N TRP A 52 -5.43 -9.81 -0.48
CA TRP A 52 -5.07 -9.22 0.80
C TRP A 52 -5.10 -7.69 0.76
N GLN A 53 -4.83 -7.08 -0.41
CA GLN A 53 -4.93 -5.63 -0.61
C GLN A 53 -6.36 -5.13 -0.42
N GLU A 54 -7.35 -5.86 -0.96
CA GLU A 54 -8.78 -5.52 -0.83
C GLU A 54 -9.20 -5.60 0.64
N VAL A 55 -8.83 -6.69 1.32
CA VAL A 55 -9.10 -6.87 2.76
C VAL A 55 -8.42 -5.77 3.59
N LEU A 56 -7.15 -5.41 3.29
CA LEU A 56 -6.47 -4.31 4.00
C LEU A 56 -7.20 -3.00 3.82
N THR A 57 -7.55 -2.70 2.57
CA THR A 57 -8.18 -1.45 2.16
C THR A 57 -9.51 -1.30 2.87
N ASP A 58 -10.36 -2.32 2.84
CA ASP A 58 -11.65 -2.31 3.52
C ASP A 58 -11.51 -2.08 5.02
N ARG A 59 -10.52 -2.69 5.66
CA ARG A 59 -10.26 -2.52 7.10
C ARG A 59 -9.79 -1.11 7.44
N LEU A 60 -8.83 -0.57 6.69
CA LEU A 60 -8.34 0.80 6.90
C LEU A 60 -9.46 1.83 6.68
N LEU A 61 -10.26 1.67 5.63
CA LEU A 61 -11.40 2.54 5.35
C LEU A 61 -12.53 2.38 6.39
N ALA A 62 -12.75 1.18 6.92
CA ALA A 62 -13.73 0.97 7.99
C ALA A 62 -13.30 1.62 9.31
N ARG A 63 -12.01 1.54 9.66
CA ARG A 63 -11.43 2.21 10.85
C ARG A 63 -11.69 3.72 10.84
N SER A 64 -11.48 4.36 9.68
CA SER A 64 -11.78 5.77 9.45
C SER A 64 -13.26 6.13 9.68
N ARG A 65 -14.19 5.22 9.36
CA ARG A 65 -15.66 5.43 9.48
C ARG A 65 -16.23 5.12 10.87
N SER A 66 -15.66 4.15 11.59
CA SER A 66 -16.21 3.65 12.87
C SER A 66 -16.23 4.69 13.99
N THR A 67 -15.58 5.83 13.83
CA THR A 67 -15.60 6.96 14.77
C THR A 67 -16.82 7.87 14.58
N SER A 68 -17.61 7.69 13.52
CA SER A 68 -18.66 8.63 13.15
C SER A 68 -20.07 8.29 13.68
N THR A 69 -20.33 7.12 14.26
CA THR A 69 -21.73 6.70 14.54
C THR A 69 -22.11 6.23 15.93
N ASP A 70 -21.19 5.91 16.84
CA ASP A 70 -21.57 5.41 18.16
C ASP A 70 -20.88 6.19 19.28
N ASN A 71 -21.53 7.23 19.80
CA ASN A 71 -21.48 7.60 21.22
C ASN A 71 -22.35 8.83 21.52
N LYS A 72 -23.58 8.60 22.00
CA LYS A 72 -24.39 9.65 22.66
C LYS A 72 -24.05 9.84 24.14
N ASN A 73 -23.11 9.10 24.74
CA ASN A 73 -22.88 9.10 26.19
C ASN A 73 -21.45 8.78 26.70
N ALA A 74 -20.39 8.94 25.90
CA ALA A 74 -19.01 8.73 26.39
C ALA A 74 -18.16 10.00 26.22
N THR A 75 -17.42 10.32 27.27
CA THR A 75 -16.52 11.46 27.43
C THR A 75 -15.55 11.66 26.25
N ASN A 76 -15.64 12.86 25.67
CA ASN A 76 -14.81 13.55 24.67
C ASN A 76 -13.33 13.14 24.50
N GLU A 77 -13.06 12.06 23.77
CA GLU A 77 -11.87 11.91 22.93
C GLU A 77 -12.34 11.20 21.66
N LEU A 78 -12.97 11.95 20.74
CA LEU A 78 -13.31 11.41 19.42
C LEU A 78 -11.98 11.24 18.67
N SER A 79 -11.44 10.02 18.64
CA SER A 79 -10.23 9.72 17.86
C SER A 79 -10.56 9.87 16.38
N SER A 80 -10.48 11.09 15.84
CA SER A 80 -10.64 11.33 14.41
C SER A 80 -9.40 10.79 13.72
N PHE A 81 -9.51 9.64 13.06
CA PHE A 81 -8.42 9.15 12.21
C PHE A 81 -8.18 10.16 11.09
N ALA A 82 -6.91 10.46 10.83
CA ALA A 82 -6.53 11.31 9.71
C ALA A 82 -6.90 10.61 8.38
N PRO A 83 -7.34 11.36 7.35
CA PRO A 83 -7.64 10.77 6.06
C PRO A 83 -6.39 10.13 5.45
N VAL A 84 -6.55 8.94 4.86
CA VAL A 84 -5.44 8.16 4.28
C VAL A 84 -5.55 8.05 2.76
N THR A 85 -4.41 8.00 2.07
CA THR A 85 -4.38 7.58 0.66
C THR A 85 -3.86 6.15 0.56
N ILE A 86 -4.59 5.27 -0.13
CA ILE A 86 -4.19 3.90 -0.40
C ILE A 86 -4.00 3.75 -1.91
N ILE A 87 -2.84 3.27 -2.33
CA ILE A 87 -2.49 2.96 -3.71
C ILE A 87 -2.43 1.44 -3.85
N ASP A 88 -3.42 0.87 -4.52
CA ASP A 88 -3.50 -0.55 -4.85
C ASP A 88 -3.06 -0.75 -6.32
N PRO A 89 -1.89 -1.34 -6.59
CA PRO A 89 -1.36 -1.49 -7.95
C PRO A 89 -2.14 -2.49 -8.82
N PHE A 90 -3.07 -3.26 -8.25
CA PHE A 90 -3.77 -4.30 -9.01
C PHE A 90 -4.60 -3.75 -10.17
N ASN A 91 -4.34 -4.30 -11.35
CA ASN A 91 -5.06 -3.95 -12.57
C ASN A 91 -5.95 -5.11 -13.02
N PRO A 92 -7.28 -5.03 -12.88
CA PRO A 92 -8.18 -6.08 -13.34
C PRO A 92 -8.23 -6.21 -14.88
N ALA A 93 -7.74 -5.22 -15.63
CA ALA A 93 -7.65 -5.25 -17.08
C ALA A 93 -6.35 -5.93 -17.60
N TRP A 94 -5.45 -6.33 -16.71
CA TRP A 94 -4.26 -7.09 -17.10
C TRP A 94 -4.66 -8.49 -17.58
N ASP A 95 -4.34 -8.80 -18.83
CA ASP A 95 -4.63 -10.09 -19.45
C ASP A 95 -3.43 -10.61 -20.27
N SER A 96 -3.58 -11.79 -20.87
CA SER A 96 -2.51 -12.44 -21.63
C SER A 96 -2.13 -11.73 -22.94
N THR A 97 -2.85 -10.68 -23.35
CA THR A 97 -2.53 -9.88 -24.54
C THR A 97 -1.54 -8.75 -24.24
N TRP A 98 -1.32 -8.42 -22.96
CA TRP A 98 -0.31 -7.46 -22.55
C TRP A 98 1.08 -8.05 -22.76
N ARG A 99 1.99 -7.25 -23.29
CA ARG A 99 3.39 -7.63 -23.44
C ARG A 99 4.22 -6.84 -22.45
N GLU A 100 5.08 -7.53 -21.70
CA GLU A 100 6.14 -6.90 -20.91
C GLU A 100 7.25 -6.38 -21.83
N ASP A 101 6.89 -5.42 -22.69
CA ASP A 101 7.73 -4.82 -23.71
C ASP A 101 7.51 -3.29 -23.67
N PRO A 102 8.57 -2.46 -23.70
CA PRO A 102 8.43 -1.00 -23.69
C PRO A 102 7.62 -0.40 -24.83
N SER A 103 7.32 -1.18 -25.89
CA SER A 103 6.42 -0.78 -26.99
C SER A 103 4.93 -1.02 -26.71
N ASP A 104 4.56 -1.70 -25.63
CA ASP A 104 3.17 -1.85 -25.19
C ASP A 104 2.83 -0.72 -24.19
N ASP A 105 2.15 0.32 -24.67
CA ASP A 105 1.80 1.50 -23.88
C ASP A 105 1.01 1.14 -22.61
N ARG A 106 0.23 0.05 -22.63
CA ARG A 106 -0.53 -0.40 -21.46
C ARG A 106 0.40 -0.87 -20.35
N PHE A 107 1.39 -1.69 -20.72
CA PHE A 107 2.43 -2.16 -19.80
C PHE A 107 3.24 -0.99 -19.24
N VAL A 108 3.72 -0.09 -20.10
CA VAL A 108 4.47 1.10 -19.68
C VAL A 108 3.64 1.97 -18.73
N THR A 109 2.36 2.16 -19.02
CA THR A 109 1.42 2.91 -18.17
C THR A 109 1.28 2.27 -16.78
N GLN A 110 1.11 0.95 -16.72
CA GLN A 110 1.01 0.20 -15.47
C GLN A 110 2.28 0.32 -14.64
N VAL A 111 3.45 0.08 -15.25
CA VAL A 111 4.75 0.15 -14.55
C VAL A 111 5.01 1.57 -14.04
N ASN A 112 4.69 2.61 -14.81
CA ASN A 112 4.85 3.98 -14.35
C ASN A 112 3.93 4.31 -13.16
N PHE A 113 2.70 3.80 -13.16
CA PHE A 113 1.79 3.98 -12.02
C PHE A 113 2.32 3.31 -10.75
N GLU A 114 2.83 2.09 -10.87
CA GLU A 114 3.45 1.37 -9.74
C GLU A 114 4.67 2.11 -9.19
N LEU A 115 5.57 2.56 -10.08
CA LEU A 115 6.77 3.30 -9.69
C LEU A 115 6.44 4.67 -9.07
N GLU A 116 5.49 5.42 -9.62
CA GLU A 116 5.07 6.70 -9.06
C GLU A 116 4.38 6.51 -7.70
N GLY A 117 3.54 5.47 -7.56
CA GLY A 117 2.93 5.13 -6.27
C GLY A 117 3.97 4.78 -5.21
N LEU A 118 4.97 3.97 -5.57
CA LEU A 118 6.09 3.63 -4.70
C LEU A 118 6.93 4.86 -4.30
N GLU A 119 7.15 5.79 -5.23
CA GLU A 119 7.86 7.03 -4.98
C GLU A 119 7.07 7.99 -4.08
N LEU A 120 5.75 8.05 -4.20
CA LEU A 120 4.91 8.92 -3.37
C LEU A 120 4.66 8.37 -1.97
N ALA A 121 4.75 7.05 -1.79
CA ALA A 121 4.37 6.42 -0.54
C ALA A 121 5.21 6.89 0.66
N ASP A 122 4.51 7.09 1.76
CA ASP A 122 5.04 7.23 3.11
C ASP A 122 5.25 5.86 3.76
N ILE A 123 4.29 4.96 3.51
CA ILE A 123 4.28 3.59 4.01
C ILE A 123 4.22 2.64 2.82
N VAL A 124 5.19 1.74 2.72
CA VAL A 124 5.18 0.66 1.72
C VAL A 124 4.92 -0.65 2.43
N VAL A 125 3.81 -1.29 2.08
CA VAL A 125 3.48 -2.65 2.53
C VAL A 125 3.90 -3.59 1.42
N VAL A 126 4.85 -4.49 1.70
CA VAL A 126 5.28 -5.55 0.78
C VAL A 126 4.68 -6.87 1.23
N GLY A 127 3.56 -7.26 0.61
CA GLY A 127 2.81 -8.49 0.92
C GLY A 127 3.18 -9.64 -0.01
N LEU A 128 4.02 -10.55 0.47
CA LEU A 128 4.29 -11.85 -0.18
C LEU A 128 3.36 -12.88 0.47
N ILE A 129 2.10 -12.85 0.05
CA ILE A 129 0.96 -13.52 0.70
C ILE A 129 0.10 -14.21 -0.35
N GLY A 130 -0.42 -15.40 -0.06
CA GLY A 130 -1.43 -16.07 -0.89
C GLY A 130 -1.07 -17.48 -1.31
N ALA A 131 -2.02 -18.17 -1.95
CA ALA A 131 -1.86 -19.57 -2.36
C ALA A 131 -0.58 -19.85 -3.16
N ASP A 132 -0.25 -19.02 -4.15
CA ASP A 132 0.96 -19.18 -4.97
C ASP A 132 2.25 -19.07 -4.12
N VAL A 133 2.24 -18.20 -3.10
CA VAL A 133 3.35 -18.03 -2.17
C VAL A 133 3.50 -19.27 -1.29
N ARG A 134 2.41 -19.72 -0.66
CA ARG A 134 2.43 -20.89 0.23
C ARG A 134 2.74 -22.19 -0.51
N ALA A 135 2.39 -22.27 -1.80
CA ALA A 135 2.73 -23.39 -2.68
C ALA A 135 4.19 -23.34 -3.19
N GLY A 136 4.94 -22.28 -2.91
CA GLY A 136 6.34 -22.14 -3.36
C GLY A 136 6.50 -21.93 -4.86
N LYS A 137 5.52 -21.31 -5.50
CA LYS A 137 5.58 -21.00 -6.94
C LYS A 137 6.74 -20.05 -7.23
N ILE A 138 7.71 -20.53 -7.99
CA ILE A 138 8.87 -19.73 -8.42
C ILE A 138 8.39 -18.56 -9.27
N GLY A 139 8.91 -17.36 -8.97
CA GLY A 139 8.62 -16.13 -9.71
C GLY A 139 7.40 -15.35 -9.22
N ALA A 140 6.50 -15.96 -8.43
CA ALA A 140 5.44 -15.20 -7.77
C ALA A 140 6.04 -14.07 -6.93
N GLY A 141 5.49 -12.86 -6.99
CA GLY A 141 6.00 -11.70 -6.25
C GLY A 141 7.40 -11.21 -6.70
N GLY A 142 7.87 -11.58 -7.89
CA GLY A 142 9.18 -11.17 -8.41
C GLY A 142 9.37 -9.66 -8.46
N THR A 143 8.40 -8.92 -9.01
CA THR A 143 8.41 -7.44 -9.05
C THR A 143 8.48 -6.84 -7.65
N ALA A 144 7.75 -7.40 -6.69
CA ALA A 144 7.73 -6.93 -5.31
C ALA A 144 9.10 -7.00 -4.62
N LEU A 145 10.01 -7.89 -5.04
CA LEU A 145 11.39 -7.90 -4.55
C LEU A 145 12.20 -6.68 -5.03
N VAL A 146 11.94 -6.22 -6.26
CA VAL A 146 12.57 -5.00 -6.82
C VAL A 146 12.02 -3.76 -6.14
N GLU A 147 10.70 -3.73 -5.93
CA GLU A 147 10.02 -2.65 -5.19
C GLU A 147 10.53 -2.57 -3.75
N LEU A 148 10.64 -3.71 -3.04
CA LEU A 148 11.23 -3.77 -1.71
C LEU A 148 12.64 -3.19 -1.69
N GLY A 149 13.51 -3.63 -2.60
CA GLY A 149 14.87 -3.10 -2.69
C GLY A 149 14.93 -1.59 -2.97
N THR A 150 13.94 -1.05 -3.69
CA THR A 150 13.81 0.38 -3.99
C THR A 150 13.31 1.15 -2.77
N ALA A 151 12.27 0.65 -2.10
CA ALA A 151 11.70 1.23 -0.89
C ALA A 151 12.74 1.37 0.23
N LEU A 152 13.57 0.33 0.42
CA LEU A 152 14.65 0.32 1.42
C LEU A 152 15.71 1.41 1.21
N LYS A 153 15.82 1.99 0.00
CA LYS A 153 16.76 3.09 -0.28
C LYS A 153 16.20 4.46 0.05
N LYS A 154 14.87 4.61 0.11
CA LYS A 154 14.22 5.90 0.31
C LYS A 154 14.22 6.26 1.79
N LYS A 155 14.92 7.33 2.16
CA LYS A 155 14.91 7.85 3.53
C LYS A 155 13.53 8.40 3.90
N GLY A 156 13.08 8.13 5.12
CA GLY A 156 11.80 8.61 5.64
C GLY A 156 10.59 7.81 5.18
N GLN A 157 10.76 6.78 4.34
CA GLN A 157 9.69 5.85 3.99
C GLN A 157 9.67 4.68 4.97
N LYS A 158 8.52 4.42 5.59
CA LYS A 158 8.29 3.27 6.47
C LYS A 158 8.02 2.05 5.60
N VAL A 159 8.75 0.96 5.81
CA VAL A 159 8.58 -0.28 5.05
C VAL A 159 8.11 -1.37 6.01
N ILE A 160 7.03 -2.05 5.65
CA ILE A 160 6.48 -3.19 6.39
C ILE A 160 6.45 -4.37 5.43
N VAL A 161 7.12 -5.46 5.78
CA VAL A 161 7.18 -6.67 4.96
C VAL A 161 6.36 -7.75 5.62
N CYS A 162 5.55 -8.46 4.84
CA CYS A 162 4.94 -9.73 5.25
C CYS A 162 5.36 -10.80 4.26
N VAL A 163 5.96 -11.88 4.75
CA VAL A 163 6.37 -13.02 3.94
C VAL A 163 5.83 -14.30 4.55
N GLU A 164 4.82 -14.87 3.88
CA GLU A 164 4.28 -16.16 4.30
C GLU A 164 5.27 -17.29 4.06
N LYS A 165 5.18 -18.31 4.90
CA LYS A 165 5.95 -19.55 4.75
C LYS A 165 5.72 -20.15 3.36
N GLY A 166 6.80 -20.51 2.69
CA GLY A 166 6.77 -21.14 1.36
C GLY A 166 7.21 -20.22 0.24
N PHE A 167 7.28 -18.90 0.45
CA PHE A 167 7.81 -17.98 -0.55
C PHE A 167 9.18 -18.43 -1.07
N TRP A 168 9.35 -18.49 -2.39
CA TRP A 168 10.55 -19.07 -3.02
C TRP A 168 11.86 -18.29 -2.71
N LYS A 169 11.75 -17.08 -2.13
CA LYS A 169 12.86 -16.28 -1.58
C LYS A 169 12.67 -15.92 -0.10
N GLU A 170 11.91 -16.69 0.67
CA GLU A 170 11.59 -16.42 2.08
C GLU A 170 12.84 -16.09 2.91
N GLY A 171 13.83 -16.98 2.89
CA GLY A 171 15.07 -16.78 3.66
C GLY A 171 15.86 -15.54 3.25
N TYR A 172 15.86 -15.20 1.95
CA TYR A 172 16.51 -13.97 1.46
C TYR A 172 15.81 -12.72 2.00
N VAL A 173 14.48 -12.68 1.94
CA VAL A 173 13.68 -11.55 2.43
C VAL A 173 13.89 -11.37 3.94
N LYS A 174 13.88 -12.45 4.72
CA LYS A 174 14.11 -12.38 6.18
C LYS A 174 15.49 -11.81 6.53
N VAL A 175 16.55 -12.29 5.89
CA VAL A 175 17.92 -11.78 6.09
C VAL A 175 18.05 -10.33 5.64
N LEU A 176 17.39 -9.95 4.54
CA LEU A 176 17.35 -8.56 4.07
C LEU A 176 16.68 -7.66 5.11
N CYS A 177 15.48 -8.01 5.57
CA CYS A 177 14.77 -7.23 6.57
C CYS A 177 15.57 -7.06 7.86
N GLU A 178 16.18 -8.14 8.37
CA GLU A 178 17.07 -8.08 9.53
C GLU A 178 18.24 -7.11 9.31
N ARG A 179 18.91 -7.22 8.16
CA ARG A 179 20.05 -6.36 7.82
C ARG A 179 19.71 -4.87 7.74
N PHE A 180 18.51 -4.55 7.27
CA PHE A 180 18.05 -3.17 7.10
C PHE A 180 17.18 -2.66 8.26
N GLY A 181 16.99 -3.46 9.32
CA GLY A 181 16.16 -3.07 10.46
C GLY A 181 14.68 -2.90 10.12
N VAL A 182 14.19 -3.63 9.12
CA VAL A 182 12.81 -3.55 8.62
C VAL A 182 11.94 -4.62 9.27
N GLN A 183 10.72 -4.23 9.64
CA GLN A 183 9.76 -5.14 10.25
C GLN A 183 9.33 -6.21 9.24
N CYS A 184 9.56 -7.47 9.60
CA CYS A 184 9.23 -8.63 8.77
C CYS A 184 8.25 -9.53 9.53
N LEU A 185 7.02 -9.57 9.04
CA LEU A 185 5.91 -10.34 9.58
C LEU A 185 5.81 -11.68 8.83
N ASP A 186 5.28 -12.69 9.52
CA ASP A 186 5.12 -14.05 8.98
C ASP A 186 3.67 -14.42 8.66
N SER A 187 2.71 -13.54 8.99
CA SER A 187 1.29 -13.79 8.84
C SER A 187 0.49 -12.52 8.53
N TRP A 188 -0.56 -12.71 7.72
CA TRP A 188 -1.50 -11.66 7.33
C TRP A 188 -2.15 -10.93 8.52
N SER A 189 -2.52 -11.67 9.57
CA SER A 189 -3.19 -11.09 10.76
C SER A 189 -2.36 -10.00 11.45
N MET A 190 -1.04 -10.05 11.36
CA MET A 190 -0.18 -9.02 11.94
C MET A 190 -0.11 -7.77 11.06
N VAL A 191 -0.29 -7.91 9.74
CA VAL A 191 -0.19 -6.79 8.80
C VAL A 191 -1.26 -5.75 9.09
N GLU A 192 -2.51 -6.18 9.27
CA GLU A 192 -3.63 -5.29 9.56
C GLU A 192 -3.36 -4.43 10.80
N THR A 193 -2.94 -5.06 11.90
CA THR A 193 -2.64 -4.37 13.15
C THR A 193 -1.52 -3.36 12.98
N ILE A 194 -0.39 -3.78 12.42
CA ILE A 194 0.81 -2.94 12.30
C ILE A 194 0.61 -1.79 11.33
N VAL A 195 -0.07 -2.02 10.19
CA VAL A 195 -0.39 -0.95 9.24
C VAL A 195 -1.38 0.03 9.86
N GLY A 196 -2.40 -0.45 10.58
CA GLY A 196 -3.34 0.40 11.31
C GLY A 196 -2.64 1.28 12.35
N GLU A 197 -1.78 0.71 13.19
CA GLU A 197 -0.97 1.46 14.16
C GLU A 197 -0.04 2.48 13.47
N GLY A 198 0.53 2.11 12.32
CA GLY A 198 1.36 2.99 11.50
C GLY A 198 0.61 4.18 10.94
N VAL A 199 -0.67 4.00 10.58
CA VAL A 199 -1.55 5.11 10.16
C VAL A 199 -1.90 6.00 11.35
N ASP A 200 -2.30 5.40 12.47
CA ASP A 200 -2.74 6.15 13.67
C ASP A 200 -1.62 7.01 14.26
N SER A 201 -0.37 6.54 14.21
CA SER A 201 0.79 7.22 14.77
C SER A 201 1.46 8.21 13.82
N TRP A 202 1.08 8.22 12.53
CA TRP A 202 1.77 8.94 11.46
C TRP A 202 2.03 10.43 11.76
N GLU A 203 0.99 11.19 12.15
CA GLU A 203 1.13 12.62 12.44
C GLU A 203 2.06 12.90 13.62
N SER A 204 2.04 12.02 14.62
CA SER A 204 2.90 12.14 15.81
C SER A 204 4.35 11.79 15.49
N GLU A 205 4.59 10.77 14.67
CA GLU A 205 5.93 10.38 14.18
C GLU A 205 6.52 11.51 13.31
N LEU A 206 5.74 12.06 12.37
CA LEU A 206 6.16 13.19 11.54
C LEU A 206 6.52 14.42 12.37
N SER A 207 5.71 14.76 13.38
CA SER A 207 5.96 15.90 14.26
C SER A 207 7.27 15.74 15.04
N GLN A 208 7.57 14.53 15.53
CA GLN A 208 8.85 14.23 16.19
C GLN A 208 10.03 14.33 15.23
N MET A 209 9.90 13.81 14.00
CA MET A 209 10.96 13.85 13.00
C MET A 209 11.30 15.28 12.54
N THR A 210 10.28 16.13 12.38
CA THR A 210 10.46 17.52 11.93
C THR A 210 10.90 18.47 13.06
N GLY A 211 10.54 18.18 14.32
CA GLY A 211 10.96 18.96 15.49
C GLY A 211 12.39 18.71 15.99
N LEU A 212 13.10 17.74 15.39
CA LEU A 212 14.50 17.40 15.67
C LEU A 212 15.50 18.02 14.68
N VAL A 213 15.04 18.88 13.76
CA VAL A 213 15.86 19.56 12.73
C VAL A 213 16.03 21.04 13.04
#